data_AF-A0A972Z818-F1
#
_entry.id   AF-A0A972Z818-F1
#
_cell.length_a   1.000
_cell.length_b   1.000
_cell.length_c   1.000
_cell.angle_alpha   90.00
_cell.angle_beta   90.00
_cell.angle_gamma   90.00
#
_symmetry.space_group_name_H-M   'P 1'
#
loop_
_entity.id
_entity.type
_entity.pdbx_description
1 polymer ?
#
loop_
_entity_poly.entity_id
_entity_poly.type
_entity_poly.pdbx_seq_one_letter_code
_entity_poly.pdbx_strand_id
1 'polypeptide(L)'
;MMRKTRGFTLIELLIVVVVVGVLAALIIPNVMTALQKAKQKETMKQIVNIATACVDYVTNTGYAPDTGNQSGPLESGNNFINEISPNYMKVCPINDQWGNPFYVYTGTAVADVYSIPASTLRSDDFLIVSLGRDGEVGGNVSFTYQPSNPITGLYKVSSIEDFRNDLVNLNGSWIHAPSMSVSD
;
A
#
# COMPACT_ATOMS: atom_id res chain seq x y z
N MET A 1 11.67 41.18 -52.76
CA MET A 1 12.78 40.76 -51.89
C MET A 1 12.47 39.36 -51.36
N MET A 2 13.04 38.30 -51.95
CA MET A 2 12.79 36.91 -51.54
C MET A 2 13.51 36.61 -50.22
N ARG A 3 12.75 36.30 -49.17
CA ARG A 3 13.30 35.82 -47.89
C ARG A 3 13.96 34.45 -48.13
N LYS A 4 15.26 34.34 -47.86
CA LYS A 4 15.93 33.03 -47.76
C LYS A 4 15.38 32.27 -46.56
N THR A 5 14.69 31.17 -46.79
CA THR A 5 14.36 30.17 -45.77
C THR A 5 15.66 29.49 -45.33
N ARG A 6 16.00 29.60 -44.04
CA ARG A 6 17.09 28.81 -43.44
C ARG A 6 16.55 27.40 -43.19
N GLY A 7 17.21 26.39 -43.78
CA GLY A 7 16.92 24.98 -43.51
C GLY A 7 17.55 24.52 -42.19
N PHE A 8 16.91 23.54 -41.56
CA PHE A 8 17.39 22.88 -40.33
C PHE A 8 18.61 22.01 -40.66
N THR A 9 19.70 22.07 -39.88
CA THR A 9 20.85 21.21 -40.11
C THR A 9 20.73 19.89 -39.35
N LEU A 10 21.32 18.81 -39.89
CA LEU A 10 21.36 17.52 -39.20
C LEU A 10 22.16 17.58 -37.89
N ILE A 11 23.18 18.44 -37.82
CA ILE A 11 23.99 18.60 -36.61
C ILE A 11 23.20 19.28 -35.48
N GLU A 12 22.31 20.22 -35.79
CA GLU A 12 21.40 20.83 -34.80
C GLU A 12 20.45 19.78 -34.22
N LEU A 13 19.89 18.91 -35.05
CA LEU A 13 19.05 17.81 -34.58
C LEU A 13 19.85 16.84 -33.70
N LEU A 14 21.07 16.49 -34.12
CA LEU A 14 21.93 15.52 -33.44
C LEU A 14 22.31 16.00 -32.04
N ILE A 15 22.74 17.26 -31.90
CA ILE A 15 23.09 17.82 -30.59
C ILE A 15 21.88 17.82 -29.65
N VAL A 16 20.69 18.16 -30.16
CA VAL A 16 19.47 18.18 -29.35
C VAL A 16 19.11 16.80 -28.81
N VAL A 17 19.11 15.76 -29.65
CA VAL A 17 18.77 14.40 -29.18
C VAL A 17 19.81 13.84 -28.22
N VAL A 18 21.09 14.21 -28.38
CA VAL A 18 22.15 13.82 -27.44
C VAL A 18 21.94 14.48 -26.08
N VAL A 19 21.69 15.79 -26.04
CA VAL A 19 21.44 16.52 -24.78
C VAL A 19 20.18 16.00 -24.09
N VAL A 20 19.09 15.80 -24.83
CA VAL A 20 17.85 15.21 -24.29
C VAL A 20 18.08 13.79 -23.78
N GLY A 21 18.87 12.97 -24.48
CA GLY A 21 19.21 11.62 -24.06
C GLY A 21 19.98 11.58 -22.73
N VAL A 22 20.97 12.45 -22.56
CA VAL A 22 21.74 12.56 -21.31
C VAL A 22 20.85 13.02 -20.15
N LEU A 23 20.02 14.05 -20.37
CA LEU A 23 19.09 14.54 -19.35
C LEU A 23 18.07 13.46 -18.94
N ALA A 24 17.52 12.74 -19.92
CA ALA A 24 16.58 11.66 -19.65
C ALA A 24 17.20 10.55 -18.80
N ALA A 25 18.43 10.12 -19.12
CA ALA A 25 19.13 9.06 -18.39
C ALA A 25 19.32 9.37 -16.89
N LEU A 26 19.54 10.63 -16.54
CA LEU A 26 19.71 11.05 -15.14
C LEU A 26 18.37 11.16 -14.38
N ILE A 27 17.30 11.56 -15.07
CA ILE A 27 16.02 11.91 -14.43
C ILE A 27 15.13 10.68 -14.23
N ILE A 28 15.08 9.77 -15.20
CA ILE A 28 14.17 8.59 -15.19
C ILE A 28 14.20 7.79 -13.87
N PRO A 29 15.35 7.34 -13.33
CA PRO A 29 15.35 6.52 -12.11
C PRO A 29 14.79 7.26 -10.88
N ASN A 30 15.04 8.56 -10.78
CA ASN A 30 14.54 9.41 -9.70
C ASN A 30 13.02 9.58 -9.80
N VAL A 31 12.50 9.80 -11.00
CA VAL A 31 11.05 9.90 -11.24
C VAL A 31 10.35 8.59 -10.90
N MET A 32 10.90 7.45 -11.30
CA MET A 32 10.33 6.14 -10.96
C MET A 32 10.21 5.94 -9.45
N THR A 33 11.27 6.27 -8.70
CA THR A 33 11.26 6.16 -7.24
C THR A 33 10.25 7.12 -6.60
N ALA A 34 10.15 8.36 -7.09
CA ALA A 34 9.17 9.33 -6.60
C ALA A 34 7.73 8.87 -6.83
N LEU A 35 7.44 8.27 -7.99
CA LEU A 35 6.14 7.68 -8.29
C LEU A 35 5.81 6.53 -7.33
N GLN A 36 6.77 5.64 -7.04
CA GLN A 36 6.54 4.55 -6.07
C GLN A 36 6.26 5.07 -4.66
N LYS A 37 6.98 6.12 -4.22
CA LYS A 37 6.71 6.77 -2.92
C LYS A 37 5.31 7.40 -2.87
N ALA A 38 4.86 8.03 -3.96
CA ALA A 38 3.52 8.59 -4.03
C ALA A 38 2.45 7.50 -3.93
N LYS A 39 2.61 6.40 -4.68
CA LYS A 39 1.74 5.22 -4.62
C LYS A 39 1.68 4.65 -3.20
N GLN A 40 2.83 4.38 -2.59
CA GLN A 40 2.89 3.85 -1.22
C GLN A 40 2.18 4.75 -0.21
N LYS A 41 2.43 6.07 -0.27
CA LYS A 41 1.79 7.03 0.65
C LYS A 41 0.27 7.06 0.50
N GLU A 42 -0.22 6.99 -0.74
CA GLU A 42 -1.66 6.97 -0.99
C GLU A 42 -2.30 5.63 -0.60
N THR A 43 -1.65 4.49 -0.85
CA THR A 43 -2.06 3.17 -0.34
C THR A 43 -2.13 3.18 1.19
N MET A 44 -1.12 3.71 1.89
CA MET A 44 -1.12 3.82 3.34
C MET A 44 -2.30 4.66 3.86
N LYS A 45 -2.62 5.76 3.16
CA LYS A 45 -3.79 6.59 3.50
C LYS A 45 -5.10 5.82 3.31
N GLN A 46 -5.22 5.03 2.23
CA GLN A 46 -6.40 4.20 1.99
C GLN A 46 -6.57 3.14 3.08
N ILE A 47 -5.48 2.46 3.48
CA ILE A 47 -5.48 1.49 4.59
C ILE A 47 -5.97 2.15 5.88
N VAL A 48 -5.44 3.33 6.23
CA VAL A 48 -5.87 4.07 7.43
C VAL A 48 -7.34 4.43 7.35
N ASN A 49 -7.84 4.88 6.20
CA ASN A 49 -9.26 5.20 6.04
C ASN A 49 -10.16 3.97 6.23
N ILE A 50 -9.78 2.80 5.68
CA ILE A 50 -10.50 1.54 5.91
C ILE A 50 -10.44 1.18 7.40
N ALA A 51 -9.26 1.26 8.01
CA ALA A 51 -9.06 0.93 9.42
C ALA A 51 -9.92 1.81 10.34
N THR A 52 -9.95 3.13 10.10
CA THR A 52 -10.83 4.05 10.85
C THR A 52 -12.29 3.65 10.71
N ALA A 53 -12.74 3.32 9.50
CA ALA A 53 -14.12 2.90 9.27
C ALA A 53 -14.44 1.56 9.96
N CYS A 54 -13.49 0.61 10.02
CA CYS A 54 -13.61 -0.61 10.81
C CYS A 54 -13.70 -0.32 12.32
N VAL A 55 -12.86 0.59 12.85
CA VAL A 55 -12.91 0.99 14.27
C VAL A 55 -14.27 1.59 14.62
N ASP A 56 -14.80 2.47 13.77
CA ASP A 56 -16.12 3.07 13.97
C ASP A 56 -17.23 2.00 13.93
N TYR A 57 -17.14 1.04 13.01
CA TYR A 57 -18.06 -0.10 12.92
C TYR A 57 -18.03 -0.96 14.18
N VAL A 58 -16.83 -1.34 14.64
CA VAL A 58 -16.61 -2.11 15.86
C VAL A 58 -17.15 -1.38 17.08
N THR A 59 -16.94 -0.06 17.16
CA THR A 59 -17.43 0.76 18.28
C THR A 59 -18.97 0.76 18.35
N ASN A 60 -19.65 0.67 17.20
CA ASN A 60 -21.11 0.65 17.14
C ASN A 60 -21.70 -0.75 17.38
N THR A 61 -21.10 -1.77 16.77
CA THR A 61 -21.68 -3.14 16.74
C THR A 61 -21.07 -4.10 17.74
N GLY A 62 -19.86 -3.82 18.24
CA GLY A 62 -19.08 -4.72 19.08
C GLY A 62 -18.36 -5.85 18.32
N TYR A 63 -18.45 -5.89 16.99
CA TYR A 63 -17.86 -6.92 16.13
C TYR A 63 -17.15 -6.30 14.95
N ALA A 64 -16.14 -6.99 14.41
CA ALA A 64 -15.54 -6.62 13.14
C ALA A 64 -16.56 -6.82 11.99
N PRO A 65 -16.46 -6.04 10.90
CA PRO A 65 -17.34 -6.19 9.74
C PRO A 65 -17.32 -7.61 9.15
N ASP A 66 -18.38 -7.99 8.45
CA ASP A 66 -18.68 -9.36 8.01
C ASP A 66 -18.77 -10.37 9.18
N THR A 67 -19.12 -9.88 10.37
CA THR A 67 -19.19 -10.66 11.62
C THR A 67 -17.89 -11.42 11.90
N GLY A 68 -16.73 -10.86 11.52
CA GLY A 68 -15.44 -11.52 11.72
C GLY A 68 -15.14 -12.67 10.75
N ASN A 69 -15.83 -12.77 9.59
CA ASN A 69 -15.63 -13.85 8.62
C ASN A 69 -14.86 -13.43 7.35
N GLN A 70 -14.67 -12.14 7.11
CA GLN A 70 -13.92 -11.67 5.94
C GLN A 70 -12.49 -12.20 6.04
N SER A 71 -12.03 -12.87 4.98
CA SER A 71 -10.70 -13.47 4.86
C SER A 71 -10.24 -13.43 3.40
N GLY A 72 -9.12 -12.77 3.15
CA GLY A 72 -8.51 -12.70 1.82
C GLY A 72 -8.79 -11.38 1.07
N PRO A 73 -8.73 -11.38 -0.27
CA PRO A 73 -8.84 -10.17 -1.07
C PRO A 73 -10.24 -9.54 -0.96
N LEU A 74 -10.29 -8.21 -0.95
CA LEU A 74 -11.52 -7.46 -1.13
C LEU A 74 -11.94 -7.52 -2.59
N GLU A 75 -13.21 -7.82 -2.80
CA GLU A 75 -13.86 -7.84 -4.10
C GLU A 75 -15.19 -7.08 -4.02
N SER A 76 -15.72 -6.69 -5.18
CA SER A 76 -17.02 -6.03 -5.22
C SER A 76 -18.11 -7.00 -4.76
N GLY A 77 -18.88 -6.61 -3.75
CA GLY A 77 -19.98 -7.42 -3.22
C GLY A 77 -19.67 -8.19 -1.93
N ASN A 78 -18.42 -8.15 -1.42
CA ASN A 78 -18.13 -8.63 -0.08
C ASN A 78 -19.03 -7.94 0.96
N ASN A 79 -19.57 -8.72 1.90
CA ASN A 79 -20.38 -8.19 3.02
C ASN A 79 -19.63 -7.11 3.80
N PHE A 80 -18.32 -7.30 4.00
CA PHE A 80 -17.43 -6.29 4.60
C PHE A 80 -17.63 -4.90 3.99
N ILE A 81 -17.68 -4.80 2.65
CA ILE A 81 -17.85 -3.52 1.96
C ILE A 81 -19.26 -2.97 2.17
N ASN A 82 -20.28 -3.82 2.14
CA ASN A 82 -21.69 -3.43 2.32
C ASN A 82 -21.98 -2.92 3.74
N GLU A 83 -21.23 -3.39 4.73
CA GLU A 83 -21.38 -2.99 6.14
C GLU A 83 -20.68 -1.67 6.46
N ILE A 84 -19.49 -1.46 5.88
CA ILE A 84 -18.70 -0.25 6.12
C ILE A 84 -19.16 0.90 5.20
N SER A 85 -19.55 0.59 3.97
CA SER A 85 -19.98 1.57 2.98
C SER A 85 -21.48 1.44 2.70
N PRO A 86 -22.27 2.55 2.76
CA PRO A 86 -21.83 3.95 2.82
C PRO A 86 -21.72 4.56 4.24
N ASN A 87 -22.04 3.82 5.29
CA ASN A 87 -22.31 4.38 6.63
C ASN A 87 -21.07 4.91 7.35
N TYR A 88 -19.94 4.20 7.24
CA TYR A 88 -18.68 4.52 7.91
C TYR A 88 -17.64 5.08 6.94
N MET A 89 -17.76 4.75 5.64
CA MET A 89 -17.01 5.41 4.58
C MET A 89 -17.81 5.52 3.28
N LYS A 90 -17.63 6.61 2.54
CA LYS A 90 -18.37 6.88 1.30
C LYS A 90 -18.13 5.85 0.20
N VAL A 91 -16.87 5.46 -0.01
CA VAL A 91 -16.45 4.46 -1.00
C VAL A 91 -15.27 3.70 -0.42
N CYS A 92 -15.40 2.38 -0.29
CA CYS A 92 -14.29 1.50 0.06
C CYS A 92 -13.39 1.28 -1.17
N PRO A 93 -12.09 1.61 -1.11
CA PRO A 93 -11.18 1.26 -2.19
C PRO A 93 -10.91 -0.25 -2.17
N ILE A 94 -11.07 -0.89 -3.33
CA ILE A 94 -10.87 -2.33 -3.48
C ILE A 94 -9.40 -2.63 -3.79
N ASN A 95 -8.76 -1.78 -4.59
CA ASN A 95 -7.38 -1.95 -5.04
C ASN A 95 -6.47 -0.86 -4.48
N ASP A 96 -5.22 -1.23 -4.27
CA ASP A 96 -4.13 -0.32 -3.97
C ASP A 96 -3.62 0.43 -5.21
N GLN A 97 -2.60 1.28 -5.02
CA GLN A 97 -2.03 2.11 -6.08
C GLN A 97 -1.13 1.35 -7.06
N TRP A 98 -0.86 0.07 -6.80
CA TRP A 98 -0.19 -0.85 -7.72
C TRP A 98 -1.18 -1.70 -8.52
N GLY A 99 -2.46 -1.68 -8.14
CA GLY A 99 -3.55 -2.39 -8.81
C GLY A 99 -3.87 -3.74 -8.16
N ASN A 100 -3.25 -4.06 -7.04
CA ASN A 100 -3.51 -5.28 -6.28
C ASN A 100 -4.70 -5.06 -5.34
N PRO A 101 -5.57 -6.06 -5.13
CA PRO A 101 -6.66 -5.93 -4.16
C PRO A 101 -6.11 -5.79 -2.74
N PHE A 102 -6.78 -5.00 -1.90
CA PHE A 102 -6.52 -5.01 -0.46
C PHE A 102 -6.93 -6.37 0.11
N TYR A 103 -6.11 -6.94 0.96
CA TYR A 103 -6.43 -8.14 1.72
C TYR A 103 -6.95 -7.73 3.08
N VAL A 104 -8.09 -8.29 3.47
CA VAL A 104 -8.72 -8.01 4.75
C VAL A 104 -9.05 -9.31 5.45
N TYR A 105 -8.70 -9.34 6.74
CA TYR A 105 -9.04 -10.41 7.65
C TYR A 105 -9.75 -9.81 8.85
N THR A 106 -10.79 -10.47 9.35
CA THR A 106 -11.59 -9.99 10.47
C THR A 106 -11.78 -11.09 11.50
N GLY A 107 -11.99 -10.73 12.77
CA GLY A 107 -12.20 -11.65 13.86
C GLY A 107 -11.13 -12.75 13.94
N THR A 108 -11.58 -14.00 14.01
CA THR A 108 -10.68 -15.17 14.09
C THR A 108 -9.97 -15.48 12.78
N ALA A 109 -10.38 -14.89 11.65
CA ALA A 109 -9.69 -15.07 10.37
C ALA A 109 -8.33 -14.36 10.31
N VAL A 110 -8.04 -13.47 11.26
CA VAL A 110 -6.72 -12.83 11.41
C VAL A 110 -5.67 -13.84 11.92
N ALA A 111 -6.10 -14.95 12.53
CA ALA A 111 -5.20 -15.93 13.12
C ALA A 111 -4.21 -16.49 12.07
N ASP A 112 -2.96 -16.65 12.49
CA ASP A 112 -1.84 -17.19 11.71
C ASP A 112 -1.41 -16.34 10.49
N VAL A 113 -2.18 -15.30 10.12
CA VAL A 113 -1.77 -14.32 9.10
C VAL A 113 -0.60 -13.52 9.67
N TYR A 114 0.55 -13.50 8.97
CA TYR A 114 1.82 -12.94 9.47
C TYR A 114 2.24 -13.44 10.87
N SER A 115 1.90 -14.70 11.19
CA SER A 115 2.19 -15.32 12.50
C SER A 115 1.52 -14.62 13.68
N ILE A 116 0.39 -13.95 13.46
CA ILE A 116 -0.40 -13.35 14.55
C ILE A 116 -1.05 -14.47 15.39
N PRO A 117 -0.78 -14.55 16.70
CA PRO A 117 -1.28 -15.65 17.52
C PRO A 117 -2.79 -15.54 17.76
N ALA A 118 -3.51 -16.65 17.56
CA ALA A 118 -4.96 -16.71 17.81
C ALA A 118 -5.36 -16.34 19.25
N SER A 119 -4.46 -16.50 20.23
CA SER A 119 -4.72 -16.21 21.64
C SER A 119 -4.90 -14.72 21.96
N THR A 120 -4.41 -13.82 21.09
CA THR A 120 -4.57 -12.38 21.27
C THR A 120 -5.80 -11.83 20.57
N LEU A 121 -6.47 -12.66 19.76
CA LEU A 121 -7.54 -12.23 18.87
C LEU A 121 -8.93 -12.36 19.51
N ARG A 122 -9.79 -11.43 19.15
CA ARG A 122 -11.19 -11.32 19.51
C ARG A 122 -12.03 -11.09 18.24
N SER A 123 -13.35 -11.09 18.42
CA SER A 123 -14.29 -10.91 17.31
C SER A 123 -14.34 -9.48 16.75
N ASP A 124 -13.75 -8.52 17.45
CA ASP A 124 -13.61 -7.11 17.05
C ASP A 124 -12.30 -6.79 16.32
N ASP A 125 -11.37 -7.74 16.24
CA ASP A 125 -10.09 -7.50 15.58
C ASP A 125 -10.19 -7.54 14.05
N PHE A 126 -9.32 -6.79 13.39
CA PHE A 126 -9.22 -6.76 11.94
C PHE A 126 -7.78 -6.46 11.49
N LEU A 127 -7.43 -7.01 10.33
CA LEU A 127 -6.16 -6.86 9.65
C LEU A 127 -6.41 -6.37 8.23
N ILE A 128 -5.73 -5.30 7.83
CA ILE A 128 -5.81 -4.73 6.48
C ILE A 128 -4.40 -4.74 5.90
N VAL A 129 -4.29 -5.28 4.69
CA VAL A 129 -3.02 -5.60 4.04
C VAL A 129 -3.06 -5.09 2.60
N SER A 130 -1.97 -4.47 2.16
CA SER A 130 -1.65 -4.32 0.73
C SER A 130 -0.39 -5.13 0.46
N LEU A 131 -0.40 -5.87 -0.64
CA LEU A 131 0.72 -6.72 -1.09
C LEU A 131 1.84 -5.93 -1.77
N GLY A 132 1.88 -4.60 -1.56
CA GLY A 132 2.86 -3.74 -2.19
C GLY A 132 2.88 -3.84 -3.71
N ARG A 133 4.07 -3.62 -4.29
CA ARG A 133 4.28 -3.65 -5.74
C ARG A 133 4.28 -5.06 -6.33
N ASP A 134 4.63 -6.08 -5.56
CA ASP A 134 4.81 -7.42 -6.12
C ASP A 134 3.51 -8.23 -6.19
N GLY A 135 2.52 -7.92 -5.36
CA GLY A 135 1.23 -8.58 -5.41
C GLY A 135 1.27 -10.02 -4.86
N GLU A 136 2.32 -10.38 -4.13
CA GLU A 136 2.48 -11.72 -3.55
C GLU A 136 2.06 -11.71 -2.07
N VAL A 137 1.24 -12.69 -1.68
CA VAL A 137 0.78 -12.80 -0.27
C VAL A 137 1.96 -13.21 0.61
N GLY A 138 2.33 -12.33 1.54
CA GLY A 138 3.46 -12.56 2.44
C GLY A 138 4.80 -12.47 1.70
N GLY A 139 5.00 -11.38 0.94
CA GLY A 139 6.12 -11.15 0.02
C GLY A 139 7.55 -11.27 0.61
N ASN A 140 8.55 -10.69 -0.06
CA ASN A 140 10.00 -10.97 0.07
C ASN A 140 10.67 -10.70 1.45
N VAL A 141 9.89 -10.56 2.52
CA VAL A 141 10.32 -10.62 3.90
C VAL A 141 9.26 -11.41 4.65
N SER A 142 9.62 -12.58 5.18
CA SER A 142 8.80 -13.32 6.15
C SER A 142 8.68 -12.50 7.44
N PHE A 143 7.94 -11.39 7.36
CA PHE A 143 7.58 -10.58 8.51
C PHE A 143 6.78 -11.47 9.45
N THR A 144 7.32 -11.65 10.64
CA THR A 144 6.70 -12.40 11.72
C THR A 144 6.28 -11.38 12.77
N TYR A 145 4.98 -11.26 13.01
CA TYR A 145 4.47 -10.39 14.05
C TYR A 145 4.99 -10.85 15.42
N GLN A 146 5.61 -9.92 16.16
CA GLN A 146 6.08 -10.15 17.51
C GLN A 146 5.27 -9.29 18.49
N PRO A 147 4.35 -9.89 19.28
CA PRO A 147 3.51 -9.12 20.21
C PRO A 147 4.32 -8.35 21.26
N SER A 148 5.51 -8.83 21.63
CA SER A 148 6.40 -8.18 22.59
C SER A 148 7.14 -6.97 22.02
N ASN A 149 7.23 -6.84 20.69
CA ASN A 149 7.85 -5.69 20.04
C ASN A 149 7.21 -5.46 18.65
N PRO A 150 6.07 -4.75 18.58
CA PRO A 150 5.32 -4.55 17.34
C PRO A 150 6.04 -3.64 16.33
N ILE A 151 7.14 -2.98 16.72
CA ILE A 151 7.90 -2.05 15.88
C ILE A 151 8.87 -2.80 14.94
N THR A 152 9.16 -4.08 15.19
CA THR A 152 10.14 -4.86 14.41
C THR A 152 9.79 -5.02 12.94
N GLY A 153 8.51 -4.91 12.57
CA GLY A 153 8.11 -4.91 11.17
C GLY A 153 8.22 -3.55 10.49
N LEU A 154 8.54 -2.47 11.19
CA LEU A 154 8.75 -1.18 10.54
C LEU A 154 10.11 -1.16 9.83
N TYR A 155 10.14 -0.67 8.60
CA TYR A 155 11.34 -0.65 7.77
C TYR A 155 11.62 0.74 7.19
N LYS A 156 12.85 0.94 6.69
CA LYS A 156 13.24 2.18 6.01
C LYS A 156 13.28 1.94 4.51
N VAL A 157 12.65 2.83 3.75
CA VAL A 157 12.69 2.80 2.29
C VAL A 157 14.04 3.35 1.82
N SER A 158 14.94 2.45 1.44
CA SER A 158 16.31 2.73 0.99
C SER A 158 16.50 2.39 -0.48
N SER A 159 15.72 1.47 -1.02
CA SER A 159 15.81 0.97 -2.39
C SER A 159 14.44 0.87 -3.07
N ILE A 160 14.45 0.66 -4.40
CA ILE A 160 13.22 0.41 -5.17
C ILE A 160 12.58 -0.95 -4.82
N GLU A 161 13.34 -1.87 -4.24
CA GLU A 161 12.86 -3.19 -3.83
C GLU A 161 11.99 -3.10 -2.57
N ASP A 162 12.19 -2.09 -1.71
CA ASP A 162 11.42 -1.93 -0.47
C ASP A 162 9.94 -1.56 -0.72
N PHE A 163 9.59 -1.16 -1.94
CA PHE A 163 8.20 -0.96 -2.36
C PHE A 163 7.48 -2.26 -2.69
N ARG A 164 8.21 -3.39 -2.75
CA ARG A 164 7.63 -4.72 -2.86
C ARG A 164 7.09 -5.23 -1.53
N ASN A 165 7.59 -4.68 -0.41
CA ASN A 165 7.16 -5.12 0.92
C ASN A 165 5.68 -4.81 1.14
N ASP A 166 5.03 -5.73 1.86
CA ASP A 166 3.64 -5.60 2.26
C ASP A 166 3.44 -4.39 3.19
N LEU A 167 2.23 -3.84 3.19
CA LEU A 167 1.79 -2.83 4.15
C LEU A 167 0.71 -3.46 5.02
N VAL A 168 1.00 -3.64 6.31
CA VAL A 168 0.15 -4.41 7.22
C VAL A 168 -0.28 -3.54 8.39
N ASN A 169 -1.59 -3.37 8.53
CA ASN A 169 -2.23 -2.63 9.62
C ASN A 169 -3.15 -3.57 10.41
N LEU A 170 -2.87 -3.69 11.71
CA LEU A 170 -3.64 -4.50 12.66
C LEU A 170 -4.35 -3.55 13.64
N ASN A 171 -5.69 -3.59 13.66
CA ASN A 171 -6.52 -2.80 14.56
C ASN A 171 -6.21 -1.29 14.57
N GLY A 172 -5.85 -0.73 13.41
CA GLY A 172 -5.45 0.68 13.27
C GLY A 172 -3.97 0.96 13.52
N SER A 173 -3.21 -0.01 14.03
CA SER A 173 -1.77 0.11 14.27
C SER A 173 -0.95 -0.50 13.14
N TRP A 174 0.11 0.18 12.71
CA TRP A 174 1.05 -0.36 11.73
C TRP A 174 1.94 -1.43 12.37
N ILE A 175 1.92 -2.64 11.81
CA ILE A 175 2.82 -3.71 12.22
C ILE A 175 3.90 -4.00 11.17
N HIS A 176 3.63 -3.69 9.90
CA HIS A 176 4.63 -3.71 8.83
C HIS A 176 4.40 -2.51 7.90
N ALA A 177 5.30 -1.51 7.94
CA ALA A 177 5.15 -0.27 7.19
C ALA A 177 6.47 0.51 7.14
N PRO A 178 6.64 1.44 6.18
CA PRO A 178 7.77 2.35 6.18
C PRO A 178 7.71 3.31 7.38
N SER A 179 8.80 3.44 8.14
CA SER A 179 8.94 4.40 9.24
C SER A 179 10.06 5.41 8.98
N MET A 180 9.85 6.65 9.41
CA MET A 180 10.88 7.71 9.37
C MET A 180 11.79 7.72 10.61
N SER A 181 11.47 6.94 11.65
CA SER A 181 12.16 6.99 12.96
C SER A 181 13.18 5.88 13.19
N VAL A 182 13.38 4.96 12.24
CA VAL A 182 14.38 3.89 12.36
C VAL A 182 15.73 4.49 11.97
N SER A 183 16.45 5.03 12.97
CA SER A 183 17.85 5.44 12.84
C SER A 183 18.77 4.22 12.95
N ASP A 184 19.85 4.23 12.16
CA ASP A 184 20.90 3.21 12.11
C ASP A 184 21.55 2.94 13.49
#